data_AF-A0A929D2Y5-F1
#
_entry.id   AF-A0A929D2Y5-F1
#
_cell.length_a   1.000
_cell.length_b   1.000
_cell.length_c   1.000
_cell.angle_alpha   90.00
_cell.angle_beta   90.00
_cell.angle_gamma   90.00
#
_symmetry.space_group_name_H-M   'P 1'
#
loop_
_entity.id
_entity.type
_entity.pdbx_description
1 polymer ?
#
loop_
_entity_poly.entity_id
_entity_poly.type
_entity_poly.pdbx_seq_one_letter_code
_entity_poly.pdbx_strand_id
1 'polypeptide(L)'
;MKIIRLKKADNNKVRWWGMSRLNSQKGALSLGGIIFLLIIAVAAYVGIKMAIPLIQYGQVKELFRTKVARLKVEAADKIKKEVYENLKEMDVTLHVDYEYEEEGLHIIIEEGKPAIMKASYSEDVDFPGGYKYTYTFNPIMESPTIVNPR
;
A
#
# COMPACT_ATOMS: atom_id res chain seq x y z
N MET A 1 -6.15 49.99 87.00
CA MET A 1 -5.86 50.54 85.66
C MET A 1 -4.68 49.76 85.09
N LYS A 2 -4.90 48.88 84.10
CA LYS A 2 -3.88 47.94 83.60
C LYS A 2 -3.71 48.16 82.10
N ILE A 3 -2.56 48.68 81.70
CA ILE A 3 -2.23 49.00 80.30
C ILE A 3 -1.78 47.70 79.63
N ILE A 4 -2.54 47.24 78.63
CA ILE A 4 -2.18 46.08 77.82
C ILE A 4 -1.42 46.58 76.60
N ARG A 5 -0.11 46.28 76.53
CA ARG A 5 0.71 46.48 75.33
C ARG A 5 0.32 45.42 74.29
N LEU A 6 -0.09 45.87 73.11
CA LEU A 6 -0.29 45.03 71.93
C LEU A 6 1.04 44.43 71.47
N LYS A 7 1.12 43.10 71.48
CA LYS A 7 2.26 42.34 70.95
C LYS A 7 2.06 42.21 69.44
N LYS A 8 2.94 42.86 68.68
CA LYS A 8 3.03 42.80 67.22
C LYS A 8 3.27 41.35 66.80
N ALA A 9 2.32 40.76 66.07
CA ALA A 9 2.44 39.44 65.47
C ALA A 9 2.68 39.61 63.98
N ASP A 10 3.95 39.76 63.60
CA ASP A 10 4.41 39.45 62.25
C ASP A 10 4.87 37.99 62.26
N ASN A 11 4.24 37.16 61.42
CA ASN A 11 4.92 36.13 60.63
C ASN A 11 3.91 35.41 59.75
N ASN A 12 3.65 36.04 58.61
CA ASN A 12 3.78 35.42 57.29
C ASN A 12 3.79 33.88 57.26
N LYS A 13 2.61 33.26 57.39
CA LYS A 13 2.35 31.88 56.98
C LYS A 13 1.09 31.86 56.14
N VAL A 14 1.19 32.49 54.96
CA VAL A 14 0.28 32.16 53.85
C VAL A 14 0.62 30.74 53.43
N ARG A 15 -0.03 29.77 54.10
CA ARG A 15 -0.10 28.37 53.68
C ARG A 15 -0.83 28.34 52.34
N TRP A 16 -0.07 28.49 51.26
CA TRP A 16 -0.51 28.06 49.94
C TRP A 16 -0.66 26.54 49.99
N TRP A 17 -1.90 26.12 50.21
CA TRP A 17 -2.32 24.74 50.04
C TRP A 17 -2.10 24.36 48.57
N GLY A 18 -1.20 23.40 48.36
CA GLY A 18 -1.37 22.38 47.34
C GLY A 18 -1.46 22.85 45.89
N MET A 19 -0.54 23.69 45.43
CA MET A 19 -0.04 23.47 44.08
C MET A 19 0.83 22.22 44.15
N SER A 20 0.16 21.07 44.07
CA SER A 20 0.81 19.82 43.66
C SER A 20 1.65 20.18 42.46
N ARG A 21 2.97 20.15 42.63
CA ARG A 21 3.91 20.14 41.52
C ARG A 21 3.40 19.05 40.60
N LEU A 22 2.75 19.44 39.51
CA LEU A 22 2.79 18.69 38.28
C LEU A 22 4.26 18.71 37.92
N ASN A 23 5.01 17.79 38.52
CA ASN A 23 6.25 17.31 37.97
C ASN A 23 5.84 16.90 36.58
N SER A 24 6.09 17.79 35.61
CA SER A 24 6.11 17.46 34.21
C SER A 24 7.02 16.25 34.13
N GLN A 25 6.38 15.09 34.07
CA GLN A 25 7.02 13.84 33.74
C GLN A 25 7.37 14.02 32.27
N LYS A 26 8.46 14.78 32.05
CA LYS A 26 9.04 15.04 30.74
C LYS A 26 9.15 13.67 30.12
N GLY A 27 8.35 13.43 29.08
CA GLY A 27 8.10 12.11 28.53
C GLY A 27 9.40 11.38 28.37
N ALA A 28 9.66 10.43 29.26
CA ALA A 28 10.76 9.53 29.13
C ALA A 28 10.33 8.57 28.01
N LEU A 29 10.61 8.98 26.76
CA LEU A 29 10.90 8.04 25.69
C LEU A 29 12.05 7.18 26.23
N SER A 30 11.70 6.15 27.00
CA SER A 30 12.65 5.17 27.45
C SER A 30 13.30 4.58 26.21
N LEU A 31 14.57 4.20 26.31
CA LEU A 31 15.28 3.58 25.19
C LEU A 31 14.46 2.42 24.58
N GLY A 32 13.76 1.66 25.44
CA GLY A 32 12.83 0.62 25.01
C GLY A 32 11.63 1.14 24.20
N GLY A 33 11.03 2.27 24.58
CA GLY A 33 9.96 2.91 23.81
C GLY A 33 10.42 3.41 22.44
N ILE A 34 11.63 3.97 22.35
CA ILE A 34 12.22 4.39 21.07
C ILE A 34 12.47 3.18 20.17
N ILE A 35 13.08 2.12 20.71
CA ILE A 35 13.33 0.88 19.96
C ILE A 35 12.03 0.26 19.47
N PHE A 36 10.99 0.22 20.30
CA PHE A 36 9.69 -0.30 19.92
C PHE A 36 9.06 0.49 18.76
N LEU A 37 9.11 1.82 18.82
CA LEU A 37 8.64 2.67 17.71
C LEU A 37 9.45 2.47 16.43
N LEU A 38 10.77 2.28 16.54
CA LEU A 38 11.60 1.96 15.38
C LEU A 38 11.21 0.64 14.73
N ILE A 39 10.94 -0.41 15.54
CA ILE A 39 10.47 -1.70 15.01
C ILE A 39 9.14 -1.53 14.28
N ILE A 40 8.19 -0.79 14.84
CA ILE A 40 6.90 -0.50 14.20
C ILE A 40 7.12 0.26 12.88
N ALA A 41 7.98 1.28 12.88
CA ALA A 41 8.26 2.06 11.68
C ALA A 41 8.87 1.19 10.56
N VAL A 42 9.80 0.30 10.89
CA VAL A 42 10.37 -0.65 9.93
C VAL A 42 9.32 -1.64 9.44
N ALA A 43 8.50 -2.21 10.34
CA ALA A 43 7.43 -3.12 9.95
C ALA A 43 6.39 -2.45 9.03
N ALA A 44 6.00 -1.21 9.33
CA ALA A 44 5.10 -0.42 8.49
C ALA A 44 5.72 -0.14 7.12
N TYR A 45 6.98 0.28 7.08
CA TYR A 45 7.72 0.51 5.83
C TYR A 45 7.75 -0.75 4.96
N VAL A 46 8.13 -1.89 5.55
CA VAL A 46 8.18 -3.18 4.86
C VAL A 46 6.80 -3.58 4.34
N GLY A 47 5.76 -3.42 5.17
CA GLY A 47 4.38 -3.71 4.78
C GLY A 47 3.90 -2.86 3.58
N ILE A 48 4.18 -1.56 3.58
CA ILE A 48 3.83 -0.66 2.47
C ILE A 48 4.57 -1.06 1.19
N LYS A 49 5.88 -1.32 1.29
CA LYS A 49 6.71 -1.76 0.15
C LYS A 49 6.20 -3.05 -0.50
N MET A 50 5.73 -4.00 0.31
CA MET A 50 5.12 -5.24 -0.19
C MET A 50 3.69 -5.05 -0.74
N ALA A 51 2.96 -4.02 -0.29
CA ALA A 51 1.60 -3.77 -0.75
C ALA A 51 1.53 -3.13 -2.15
N ILE A 52 2.49 -2.27 -2.50
CA ILE A 52 2.58 -1.62 -3.82
C ILE A 52 2.44 -2.61 -4.99
N PRO A 53 3.26 -3.67 -5.09
CA PRO A 53 3.19 -4.61 -6.21
C PRO A 53 1.84 -5.36 -6.26
N LEU A 54 1.23 -5.63 -5.11
CA LEU A 54 -0.10 -6.25 -5.03
C LEU A 54 -1.21 -5.32 -5.52
N ILE A 55 -1.11 -4.03 -5.23
CA ILE A 55 -2.07 -3.01 -5.70
C ILE A 55 -1.95 -2.86 -7.22
N GLN A 56 -0.73 -2.78 -7.75
CA GLN A 56 -0.48 -2.75 -9.20
C GLN A 56 -1.05 -3.99 -9.89
N TYR A 57 -0.84 -5.18 -9.33
CA TYR A 57 -1.47 -6.41 -9.84
C TYR A 57 -3.01 -6.34 -9.88
N GLY A 58 -3.63 -5.74 -8.86
CA GLY A 58 -5.06 -5.48 -8.85
C GLY A 58 -5.51 -4.60 -10.02
N GLN A 59 -4.79 -3.49 -10.28
CA GLN A 59 -5.08 -2.57 -11.37
C GLN A 59 -4.93 -3.23 -12.75
N VAL A 60 -3.87 -4.01 -12.95
CA VAL A 60 -3.66 -4.78 -14.19
C VAL A 60 -4.81 -5.77 -14.42
N LYS A 61 -5.27 -6.45 -13.36
CA LYS A 61 -6.39 -7.38 -13.44
C LYS A 61 -7.70 -6.68 -13.84
N GLU A 62 -7.96 -5.48 -13.30
CA GLU A 62 -9.14 -4.68 -13.68
C GLU A 62 -9.06 -4.16 -15.12
N LEU A 63 -7.88 -3.72 -15.55
CA LEU A 63 -7.62 -3.37 -16.95
C LEU A 63 -7.97 -4.54 -17.87
N PHE A 64 -7.43 -5.73 -17.58
CA PHE A 64 -7.66 -6.93 -18.38
C PHE A 64 -9.14 -7.29 -18.42
N ARG A 65 -9.83 -7.25 -17.28
CA ARG A 65 -11.29 -7.48 -17.20
C ARG A 65 -12.07 -6.55 -18.11
N THR A 66 -11.71 -5.27 -18.11
CA THR A 66 -12.40 -4.24 -18.89
C THR A 66 -12.13 -4.40 -20.40
N LYS A 67 -10.89 -4.74 -20.77
CA LYS A 67 -10.45 -4.85 -22.16
C LYS A 67 -10.87 -6.17 -22.80
N VAL A 68 -10.84 -7.29 -22.07
CA VAL A 68 -11.31 -8.59 -22.54
C VAL A 68 -12.81 -8.62 -22.83
N ALA A 69 -13.61 -7.82 -22.12
CA ALA A 69 -15.02 -7.66 -22.44
C ALA A 69 -15.25 -7.00 -23.81
N ARG A 70 -14.32 -6.13 -24.26
CA ARG A 70 -14.39 -5.41 -25.54
C ARG A 70 -13.89 -6.22 -26.74
N LEU A 71 -13.13 -7.30 -26.51
CA LEU A 71 -12.62 -8.19 -27.57
C LEU A 71 -13.73 -8.84 -28.42
N LYS A 72 -14.98 -8.82 -27.94
CA LYS A 72 -16.15 -9.30 -28.70
C LYS A 72 -16.62 -8.33 -29.79
N VAL A 73 -16.24 -7.06 -29.70
CA VAL A 73 -16.77 -5.96 -30.54
C VAL A 73 -15.65 -5.26 -31.31
N GLU A 74 -14.45 -5.23 -30.76
CA GLU A 74 -13.29 -4.53 -31.35
C GLU A 74 -12.19 -5.51 -31.78
N ALA A 75 -11.37 -5.08 -32.75
CA ALA A 75 -10.22 -5.85 -33.22
C ALA A 75 -9.20 -6.06 -32.09
N ALA A 76 -8.65 -7.28 -32.03
CA ALA A 76 -7.67 -7.68 -31.03
C ALA A 76 -6.44 -6.76 -31.00
N ASP A 77 -5.94 -6.35 -32.16
CA ASP A 77 -4.74 -5.50 -32.29
C ASP A 77 -4.91 -4.13 -31.63
N LYS A 78 -6.11 -3.54 -31.77
CA LYS A 78 -6.42 -2.25 -31.15
C LYS A 78 -6.45 -2.38 -29.63
N ILE A 79 -7.09 -3.42 -29.12
CA ILE A 79 -7.15 -3.70 -27.69
C ILE A 79 -5.76 -4.00 -27.14
N LYS A 80 -4.95 -4.76 -27.88
CA LYS A 80 -3.56 -5.08 -27.53
C LYS A 80 -2.75 -3.79 -27.34
N LYS A 81 -2.79 -2.88 -28.32
CA LYS A 81 -2.10 -1.58 -28.24
C LYS A 81 -2.57 -0.74 -27.05
N GLU A 82 -3.88 -0.64 -26.83
CA GLU A 82 -4.42 0.08 -25.68
C GLU A 82 -3.97 -0.53 -24.36
N VAL A 83 -3.93 -1.86 -24.24
CA VAL A 83 -3.44 -2.53 -23.03
C VAL A 83 -1.97 -2.21 -22.79
N TYR A 84 -1.12 -2.24 -23.82
CA TYR A 84 0.29 -1.87 -23.68
C TYR A 84 0.49 -0.42 -23.24
N GLU A 85 -0.26 0.52 -23.82
CA GLU A 85 -0.18 1.93 -23.43
C GLU A 85 -0.56 2.09 -21.96
N ASN A 86 -1.65 1.44 -21.51
CA ASN A 86 -2.05 1.49 -20.10
C ASN A 86 -1.03 0.82 -19.17
N LEU A 87 -0.44 -0.31 -19.56
CA LEU A 87 0.60 -0.99 -18.77
C LEU A 87 1.86 -0.12 -18.64
N LYS A 88 2.24 0.58 -19.72
CA LYS A 88 3.36 1.53 -19.71
C LYS A 88 3.08 2.74 -18.80
N GLU A 89 1.86 3.26 -18.80
CA GLU A 89 1.45 4.32 -17.87
C GLU A 89 1.48 3.86 -16.40
N MET A 90 1.27 2.57 -16.14
CA MET A 90 1.37 1.95 -14.82
C MET A 90 2.81 1.54 -14.42
N ASP A 91 3.80 1.84 -15.28
CA ASP A 91 5.20 1.43 -15.10
C ASP A 91 5.40 -0.10 -15.01
N VAL A 92 4.51 -0.87 -15.65
CA VAL A 92 4.55 -2.33 -15.67
C VAL A 92 5.25 -2.79 -16.95
N THR A 93 6.38 -3.49 -16.79
CA THR A 93 7.12 -4.08 -17.90
C THR A 93 6.82 -5.58 -17.99
N LEU A 94 6.19 -6.00 -19.09
CA LEU A 94 5.88 -7.42 -19.32
C LEU A 94 7.15 -8.22 -19.64
N HIS A 95 7.15 -9.49 -19.22
CA HIS A 95 8.16 -10.45 -19.63
C HIS A 95 7.88 -10.94 -21.04
N VAL A 96 8.87 -10.76 -21.92
CA VAL A 96 8.91 -11.45 -23.20
C VAL A 96 9.47 -12.84 -22.94
N ASP A 97 8.59 -13.79 -22.66
CA ASP A 97 8.99 -15.19 -22.44
C ASP A 97 8.95 -15.97 -23.76
N TYR A 98 9.69 -17.08 -23.86
CA TYR A 98 9.71 -17.91 -25.08
C TYR A 98 8.33 -18.47 -25.47
N GLU A 99 7.41 -18.57 -24.49
CA GLU A 99 6.02 -18.96 -24.68
C GLU A 99 5.13 -17.79 -25.11
N TYR A 100 5.61 -16.55 -24.94
CA TYR A 100 4.89 -15.32 -25.20
C TYR A 100 5.58 -14.46 -26.28
N GLU A 101 5.22 -14.65 -27.56
CA GLU A 101 5.74 -13.86 -28.70
C GLU A 101 6.03 -12.38 -28.38
N GLU A 102 7.16 -11.87 -28.91
CA GLU A 102 7.85 -10.54 -28.91
C GLU A 102 7.49 -9.44 -27.88
N GLU A 103 6.32 -9.43 -27.26
CA GLU A 103 5.81 -8.35 -26.43
C GLU A 103 5.24 -8.81 -25.06
N GLY A 104 5.01 -10.12 -24.82
CA GLY A 104 4.64 -10.65 -23.49
C GLY A 104 3.13 -10.65 -23.12
N LEU A 105 2.26 -10.10 -23.98
CA LEU A 105 0.79 -10.11 -23.84
C LEU A 105 0.12 -11.03 -24.86
N HIS A 106 -0.71 -11.97 -24.38
CA HIS A 106 -1.41 -12.97 -25.20
C HIS A 106 -2.90 -12.77 -25.16
N ILE A 107 -3.52 -12.72 -26.34
CA ILE A 107 -4.96 -12.65 -26.52
C ILE A 107 -5.38 -13.87 -27.34
N ILE A 108 -6.04 -14.83 -26.69
CA ILE A 108 -6.55 -16.05 -27.31
C ILE A 108 -8.03 -15.83 -27.64
N ILE A 109 -8.36 -15.86 -28.93
CA ILE A 109 -9.72 -15.75 -29.44
C ILE A 109 -10.01 -17.00 -30.28
N GLU A 110 -10.78 -17.94 -29.72
CA GLU A 110 -11.22 -19.15 -30.42
C GLU A 110 -12.74 -19.09 -30.66
N GLU A 111 -13.18 -19.50 -31.85
CA GLU A 111 -14.62 -19.53 -32.17
C GLU A 111 -15.39 -20.41 -31.19
N GLY A 112 -16.44 -19.85 -30.58
CA GLY A 112 -17.29 -20.54 -29.61
C GLY A 112 -16.73 -20.61 -28.18
N LYS A 113 -15.54 -20.05 -27.91
CA LYS A 113 -14.94 -19.98 -26.56
C LYS A 113 -14.83 -18.53 -26.06
N PRO A 114 -14.79 -18.32 -24.73
CA PRO A 114 -14.53 -16.99 -24.19
C PRO A 114 -13.13 -16.52 -24.58
N ALA A 115 -13.00 -15.26 -25.00
CA ALA A 115 -11.69 -14.67 -25.25
C ALA A 115 -10.88 -14.60 -23.95
N ILE A 116 -9.59 -14.95 -24.00
CA ILE A 116 -8.70 -15.01 -22.84
C ILE A 116 -7.55 -14.03 -23.05
N MET A 117 -7.23 -13.24 -22.03
CA MET A 117 -6.04 -12.40 -22.00
C MET A 117 -5.10 -12.85 -20.88
N LYS A 118 -3.82 -13.05 -21.23
CA LYS A 118 -2.77 -13.50 -20.33
C LYS A 118 -1.54 -12.64 -20.49
N ALA A 119 -0.86 -12.35 -19.39
CA ALA A 119 0.47 -11.76 -19.40
C ALA A 119 1.28 -12.28 -18.22
N SER A 120 2.58 -12.07 -18.27
CA SER A 120 3.48 -12.28 -17.15
C SER A 120 4.37 -11.06 -16.96
N TYR A 121 4.61 -10.65 -15.72
CA TYR A 121 5.57 -9.62 -15.40
C TYR A 121 6.14 -9.84 -13.99
N SER A 122 7.28 -9.23 -13.70
CA SER A 122 7.85 -9.22 -12.37
C SER A 122 8.15 -7.82 -11.90
N GLU A 123 8.02 -7.63 -10.59
CA GLU A 123 8.40 -6.40 -9.91
C GLU A 123 9.39 -6.71 -8.81
N ASP A 124 10.47 -5.94 -8.84
CA ASP A 124 11.55 -6.03 -7.89
C ASP A 124 11.37 -5.01 -6.77
N VAL A 125 11.33 -5.49 -5.54
CA VAL A 125 11.23 -4.67 -4.34
C VAL A 125 12.53 -4.75 -3.56
N ASP A 126 13.27 -3.65 -3.58
CA ASP A 126 14.49 -3.50 -2.79
C ASP A 126 14.16 -3.07 -1.35
N PHE A 127 14.76 -3.77 -0.40
CA PHE A 127 14.70 -3.49 1.03
C PHE A 127 16.08 -3.03 1.55
N PRO A 128 16.11 -2.20 2.60
CA PRO A 128 17.36 -1.81 3.24
C PRO A 128 18.16 -3.03 3.73
N GLY A 129 19.48 -2.97 3.57
CA GLY A 129 20.38 -4.08 3.91
C GLY A 129 20.76 -4.99 2.73
N GLY A 130 20.40 -4.61 1.50
CA GLY A 130 20.78 -5.36 0.28
C GLY A 130 19.87 -6.55 -0.03
N TYR A 131 18.73 -6.66 0.65
CA TYR A 131 17.73 -7.68 0.37
C TYR A 131 16.84 -7.22 -0.78
N LYS A 132 16.66 -8.10 -1.76
CA LYS A 132 15.79 -7.88 -2.90
C LYS A 132 14.76 -8.98 -2.95
N TYR A 133 13.50 -8.63 -3.16
CA TYR A 133 12.42 -9.58 -3.34
C TYR A 133 11.77 -9.37 -4.70
N THR A 134 11.70 -10.42 -5.50
CA THR A 134 11.08 -10.37 -6.83
C THR A 134 9.69 -11.00 -6.75
N TYR A 135 8.66 -10.22 -7.04
CA TYR A 135 7.30 -10.71 -7.22
C TYR A 135 7.10 -11.06 -8.68
N THR A 136 6.50 -12.21 -8.98
CA THR A 136 6.12 -12.59 -10.35
C THR A 136 4.62 -12.74 -10.41
N PHE A 137 4.00 -12.05 -11.35
CA PHE A 137 2.56 -11.96 -11.52
C PHE A 137 2.15 -12.52 -12.88
N ASN A 138 1.11 -13.34 -12.88
CA ASN A 138 0.55 -13.98 -14.07
C ASN A 138 -0.95 -13.67 -14.17
N PRO A 139 -1.36 -12.43 -14.49
CA PRO A 139 -2.77 -12.09 -14.67
C PRO A 139 -3.38 -12.88 -15.83
N ILE A 140 -4.46 -13.61 -15.54
CA ILE A 140 -5.28 -14.33 -16.52
C ILE A 140 -6.72 -13.86 -16.38
N MET A 141 -7.36 -13.50 -17.49
CA MET A 141 -8.73 -13.02 -17.50
C MET A 141 -9.52 -13.59 -18.68
N GLU A 142 -10.74 -14.03 -18.42
CA GLU A 142 -11.64 -14.59 -19.43
C GLU A 142 -12.83 -13.66 -19.65
N SER A 143 -13.30 -13.58 -20.91
CA SER A 143 -14.50 -12.83 -21.25
C SER A 143 -15.72 -13.53 -20.65
N PRO A 144 -16.67 -12.80 -20.04
CA PRO A 144 -17.85 -13.43 -19.47
C PRO A 144 -18.61 -14.19 -20.56
N THR A 145 -18.81 -15.50 -20.36
CA THR A 145 -19.66 -16.33 -21.20
C THR A 145 -21.09 -15.83 -21.04
N ILE A 146 -21.68 -15.29 -22.11
CA ILE A 146 -23.10 -14.93 -22.09
C ILE A 146 -23.85 -16.25 -22.19
N VAL A 147 -24.18 -16.85 -21.05
CA VAL A 147 -25.14 -17.95 -21.00
C VAL A 147 -26.47 -17.32 -21.31
N ASN A 148 -26.91 -17.43 -22.56
CA ASN A 148 -28.22 -16.95 -22.97
C ASN A 148 -29.26 -17.79 -22.20
N PRO A 149 -30.05 -17.20 -21.27
CA PRO A 149 -31.14 -17.93 -20.66
C PRO A 149 -32.17 -18.19 -21.77
N ARG A 150 -32.28 -19.45 -22.17
CA ARG A 150 -33.34 -19.91 -23.07
C ARG A 150 -34.71 -19.73 -22.42
#